data_AF-A0A7S1EXQ6-F1
#
_entry.id   AF-A0A7S1EXQ6-F1
#
_cell.length_a   1.000
_cell.length_b   1.000
_cell.length_c   1.000
_cell.angle_alpha   90.00
_cell.angle_beta   90.00
_cell.angle_gamma   90.00
#
_symmetry.space_group_name_H-M   'P 1'
#
loop_
_entity.id
_entity.type
_entity.pdbx_description
1 polymer ?
#
loop_
_entity_poly.entity_id
_entity_poly.type
_entity_poly.pdbx_seq_one_letter_code
_entity_poly.pdbx_strand_id
1 'polypeptide(L)'
;ERLGADARQFLDADSDHLASHYSAIGDSDEADSRTREASLLFAVAEGKLENEDGAGALKDASEALELFRSFNDQVGVQDSLRLVLNAHKICDSMDAALAIARQEMDTFKEAGAKRGEGAMLLSIGELHLRKDKPSEALESLRQ
;
A
#
# COMPACT_ATOMS: atom_id res chain seq x y z
N GLU A 1 8.23 -15.04 -25.17
CA GLU A 1 8.47 -14.45 -23.83
C GLU A 1 7.75 -13.10 -23.64
N ARG A 2 6.50 -12.96 -24.09
CA ARG A 2 5.74 -11.69 -24.00
C ARG A 2 4.81 -11.61 -22.79
N LEU A 3 4.73 -12.68 -21.99
CA LEU A 3 3.85 -12.80 -20.83
C LEU A 3 4.51 -12.32 -19.52
N GLY A 4 5.85 -12.25 -19.46
CA GLY A 4 6.59 -11.83 -18.26
C GLY A 4 6.72 -10.32 -18.09
N ALA A 5 6.87 -9.58 -19.21
CA ALA A 5 6.96 -8.13 -19.20
C ALA A 5 5.60 -7.46 -18.89
N ASP A 6 4.51 -7.98 -19.46
CA ASP A 6 3.15 -7.50 -19.18
C ASP A 6 2.77 -7.68 -17.71
N ALA A 7 3.17 -8.78 -17.07
CA ALA A 7 2.87 -9.04 -15.66
C ALA A 7 3.69 -8.16 -14.69
N ARG A 8 4.89 -7.69 -15.09
CA ARG A 8 5.68 -6.71 -14.33
C ARG A 8 5.00 -5.33 -14.40
N GLN A 9 4.62 -4.93 -15.61
CA GLN A 9 3.92 -3.67 -15.83
C GLN A 9 2.54 -3.63 -15.15
N PHE A 10 1.88 -4.79 -14.99
CA PHE A 10 0.64 -4.92 -14.22
C PHE A 10 0.83 -4.82 -12.69
N LEU A 11 1.97 -5.26 -12.15
CA LEU A 11 2.23 -5.28 -10.71
C LEU A 11 2.86 -3.98 -10.19
N ASP A 12 3.54 -3.23 -11.07
CA ASP A 12 4.15 -1.93 -10.73
C ASP A 12 3.22 -0.74 -11.03
N ALA A 13 2.03 -0.97 -11.61
CA ALA A 13 1.08 0.08 -12.01
C ALA A 13 -0.12 0.29 -11.06
N ASP A 14 -0.26 -0.48 -9.98
CA ASP A 14 -1.41 -0.36 -9.05
C ASP A 14 -1.15 0.66 -7.92
N SER A 15 -0.76 1.89 -8.27
CA SER A 15 -1.29 2.99 -7.47
C SER A 15 -2.73 3.19 -7.93
N ASP A 16 -3.70 3.03 -7.03
CA ASP A 16 -5.10 3.36 -7.32
C ASP A 16 -5.28 4.85 -7.71
N HIS A 17 -4.19 5.63 -7.75
CA HIS A 17 -4.08 7.06 -8.02
C HIS A 17 -5.12 7.85 -7.21
N LEU A 18 -5.22 7.52 -5.92
CA LEU A 18 -6.17 8.12 -4.99
C LEU A 18 -5.69 9.47 -4.46
N ALA A 19 -4.49 9.93 -4.83
CA ALA A 19 -3.97 11.24 -4.45
C ALA A 19 -4.97 12.35 -4.79
N SER A 20 -5.54 12.36 -6.00
CA SER A 20 -6.57 13.34 -6.37
C SER A 20 -7.85 13.22 -5.53
N HIS A 21 -8.23 12.01 -5.15
CA HIS A 21 -9.39 11.77 -4.28
C HIS A 21 -9.16 12.34 -2.87
N TYR A 22 -8.01 12.05 -2.27
CA TYR A 22 -7.66 12.55 -0.94
C TYR A 22 -7.39 14.06 -0.94
N SER A 23 -6.76 14.62 -1.98
CA SER A 23 -6.67 16.07 -2.12
C SER A 23 -8.05 16.73 -2.11
N ALA A 24 -9.03 16.17 -2.84
CA ALA A 24 -10.39 16.69 -2.82
C ALA A 24 -11.08 16.57 -1.45
N ILE A 25 -10.84 15.47 -0.71
CA ILE A 25 -11.33 15.32 0.67
C ILE A 25 -10.71 16.41 1.57
N GLY A 26 -9.40 16.63 1.48
CA GLY A 26 -8.68 17.63 2.26
C GLY A 26 -9.09 19.07 1.92
N ASP A 27 -9.42 19.36 0.67
CA ASP A 27 -9.83 20.70 0.24
C ASP A 27 -11.31 21.01 0.54
N SER A 28 -12.08 20.02 1.00
CA SER A 28 -13.50 20.23 1.34
C SER A 28 -13.70 21.12 2.56
N ASP A 29 -14.77 21.93 2.53
CA ASP A 29 -15.15 22.81 3.64
C ASP A 29 -15.57 22.02 4.89
N GLU A 30 -16.02 20.77 4.70
CA GLU A 30 -16.44 19.86 5.75
C GLU A 30 -15.26 19.15 6.45
N ALA A 31 -14.06 19.17 5.87
CA ALA A 31 -12.91 18.51 6.46
C ALA A 31 -12.49 19.18 7.77
N ASP A 32 -12.24 18.38 8.81
CA ASP A 32 -11.58 18.87 10.01
C ASP A 32 -10.05 18.93 9.79
N SER A 33 -9.32 19.52 10.75
CA SER A 33 -7.85 19.63 10.64
C SER A 33 -7.16 18.28 10.48
N ARG A 34 -7.67 17.22 11.11
CA ARG A 34 -7.07 15.88 11.08
C ARG A 34 -7.38 15.18 9.77
N THR A 35 -8.60 15.34 9.24
CA THR A 35 -8.97 14.85 7.91
C THR A 35 -8.10 15.48 6.83
N ARG A 36 -7.86 16.79 6.90
CA ARG A 36 -6.95 17.49 5.98
C ARG A 36 -5.53 16.95 6.06
N GLU A 37 -5.00 16.82 7.28
CA GLU A 37 -3.65 16.33 7.51
C GLU A 37 -3.47 14.90 7.01
N ALA A 38 -4.38 13.99 7.36
CA ALA A 38 -4.34 12.60 6.92
C ALA A 38 -4.42 12.48 5.39
N SER A 39 -5.30 13.26 4.76
CA SER A 39 -5.48 13.26 3.31
C SER A 39 -4.27 13.83 2.57
N LEU A 40 -3.64 14.88 3.12
CA LEU A 40 -2.40 15.43 2.58
C LEU A 40 -1.26 14.42 2.68
N LEU A 41 -1.06 13.81 3.85
CA LEU A 41 -0.04 12.79 4.06
C LEU A 41 -0.25 11.60 3.13
N PHE A 42 -1.49 11.16 2.92
CA PHE A 42 -1.82 10.13 1.94
C PHE A 42 -1.37 10.52 0.54
N ALA A 43 -1.79 11.69 0.05
CA ALA A 43 -1.49 12.13 -1.31
C ALA A 43 0.02 12.30 -1.53
N VAL A 44 0.74 12.82 -0.54
CA VAL A 44 2.20 12.94 -0.58
C VAL A 44 2.86 11.56 -0.57
N ALA A 45 2.39 10.63 0.27
CA ALA A 45 2.93 9.28 0.33
C ALA A 45 2.78 8.55 -1.01
N GLU A 46 1.61 8.64 -1.66
CA GLU A 46 1.40 8.03 -2.98
C GLU A 46 2.32 8.67 -4.04
N GLY A 47 2.44 10.00 -4.07
CA GLY A 47 3.39 10.67 -4.96
C GLY A 47 4.85 10.26 -4.70
N LYS A 48 5.21 9.96 -3.45
CA LYS A 48 6.56 9.43 -3.13
C LYS A 48 6.76 8.00 -3.62
N LEU A 49 5.73 7.15 -3.57
CA LEU A 49 5.80 5.80 -4.17
C LEU A 49 6.01 5.89 -5.68
N GLU A 50 5.32 6.80 -6.36
CA GLU A 50 5.48 7.04 -7.81
C GLU A 50 6.90 7.50 -8.17
N ASN A 51 7.59 8.17 -7.24
CA ASN A 51 8.98 8.59 -7.37
C ASN A 51 9.99 7.57 -6.81
N GLU A 52 9.54 6.35 -6.48
CA GLU A 52 10.34 5.28 -5.87
C GLU A 52 11.01 5.66 -4.52
N ASP A 53 10.54 6.72 -3.85
CA ASP A 53 10.96 7.09 -2.48
C ASP A 53 10.19 6.25 -1.46
N GLY A 54 10.57 4.98 -1.33
CA GLY A 54 9.94 4.04 -0.41
C GLY A 54 10.07 4.46 1.06
N ALA A 55 11.20 5.04 1.48
CA ALA A 55 11.41 5.43 2.87
C ALA A 55 10.54 6.63 3.27
N GLY A 56 10.47 7.65 2.40
CA GLY A 56 9.60 8.80 2.59
C GLY A 56 8.13 8.42 2.51
N ALA A 57 7.76 7.55 1.57
CA ALA A 57 6.39 7.05 1.45
C ALA A 57 5.96 6.25 2.68
N LEU A 58 6.83 5.38 3.21
CA LEU A 58 6.54 4.57 4.40
C LEU A 58 6.22 5.45 5.59
N LYS A 59 7.01 6.52 5.79
CA LYS A 59 6.81 7.47 6.88
C LYS A 59 5.44 8.13 6.78
N ASP A 60 5.16 8.79 5.66
CA ASP A 60 3.93 9.58 5.50
C ASP A 60 2.68 8.70 5.45
N ALA A 61 2.77 7.51 4.81
CA ALA A 61 1.67 6.55 4.79
C ALA A 61 1.35 5.99 6.18
N SER A 62 2.38 5.76 7.01
CA SER A 62 2.18 5.30 8.39
C SER A 62 1.58 6.40 9.27
N GLU A 63 1.99 7.65 9.08
CA GLU A 63 1.38 8.78 9.79
C GLU A 63 -0.09 8.99 9.37
N ALA A 64 -0.40 8.90 8.06
CA ALA A 64 -1.76 8.93 7.56
C ALA A 64 -2.62 7.79 8.13
N LEU A 65 -2.08 6.57 8.16
CA LEU A 65 -2.75 5.39 8.73
C LEU A 65 -3.17 5.62 10.19
N GLU A 66 -2.25 6.11 11.02
CA GLU A 66 -2.54 6.36 12.43
C GLU A 66 -3.58 7.47 12.63
N LEU A 67 -3.55 8.51 11.78
CA LEU A 67 -4.59 9.53 11.78
C LEU A 67 -5.96 8.95 11.41
N PHE A 68 -6.08 8.23 10.28
CA PHE A 68 -7.34 7.59 9.87
C PHE A 68 -7.88 6.63 10.93
N ARG A 69 -7.00 5.88 11.62
CA ARG A 69 -7.38 5.06 12.79
C ARG A 69 -7.95 5.90 13.93
N SER A 70 -7.32 7.04 14.25
CA SER A 70 -7.70 7.89 15.38
C SER A 70 -9.12 8.46 15.29
N PHE A 71 -9.67 8.59 14.08
CA PHE A 71 -11.04 9.04 13.83
C PHE A 71 -11.93 7.98 13.17
N ASN A 72 -11.52 6.70 13.22
CA ASN A 72 -12.28 5.53 12.76
C ASN A 72 -12.68 5.54 11.27
N ASP A 73 -11.88 6.17 10.41
CA ASP A 73 -12.09 6.10 8.96
C ASP A 73 -11.53 4.79 8.39
N GLN A 74 -12.40 3.79 8.29
CA GLN A 74 -12.03 2.46 7.80
C GLN A 74 -11.56 2.45 6.34
N VAL A 75 -12.02 3.38 5.51
CA VAL A 75 -11.59 3.47 4.10
C VAL A 75 -10.17 4.02 4.05
N GLY A 76 -9.93 5.13 4.75
CA GLY A 76 -8.60 5.71 4.95
C GLY A 76 -7.59 4.72 5.50
N VAL A 77 -7.97 3.91 6.50
CA VAL A 77 -7.11 2.87 7.06
C VAL A 77 -6.69 1.84 6.00
N GLN A 78 -7.63 1.35 5.20
CA GLN A 78 -7.33 0.33 4.18
C GLN A 78 -6.45 0.88 3.07
N ASP A 79 -6.75 2.09 2.59
CA ASP A 79 -6.02 2.71 1.50
C ASP A 79 -4.60 3.08 1.97
N SER A 80 -4.42 3.60 3.20
CA SER A 80 -3.09 3.87 3.77
C SER A 80 -2.28 2.59 4.00
N LEU A 81 -2.91 1.49 4.42
CA LEU A 81 -2.23 0.20 4.54
C LEU A 81 -1.67 -0.29 3.20
N ARG A 82 -2.39 -0.09 2.09
CA ARG A 82 -1.88 -0.38 0.74
C ARG A 82 -0.60 0.40 0.47
N LEU A 83 -0.58 1.70 0.79
CA LEU A 83 0.62 2.53 0.61
C LEU A 83 1.80 2.07 1.47
N VAL A 84 1.56 1.70 2.74
CA VAL A 84 2.59 1.15 3.64
C VAL A 84 3.20 -0.14 3.07
N LEU A 85 2.37 -1.06 2.60
CA LEU A 85 2.84 -2.33 2.01
C LEU A 85 3.59 -2.09 0.69
N ASN A 86 3.15 -1.15 -0.12
CA ASN A 86 3.85 -0.71 -1.33
C ASN A 86 5.21 -0.07 -1.00
N ALA A 87 5.28 0.74 0.05
CA ALA A 87 6.52 1.34 0.49
C ALA A 87 7.54 0.28 0.95
N HIS A 88 7.11 -0.71 1.74
CA HIS A 88 7.95 -1.84 2.11
C HIS A 88 8.41 -2.67 0.91
N LYS A 89 7.57 -2.83 -0.11
CA LYS A 89 7.92 -3.45 -1.39
C LYS A 89 9.08 -2.69 -2.06
N ILE A 90 9.05 -1.36 -2.10
CA ILE A 90 10.14 -0.53 -2.66
C ILE A 90 11.42 -0.62 -1.81
N CYS A 91 11.28 -0.65 -0.47
CA CYS A 91 12.41 -0.79 0.45
C CYS A 91 12.97 -2.23 0.58
N ASP A 92 12.60 -3.15 -0.30
CA ASP A 92 12.98 -4.58 -0.27
C ASP A 92 12.76 -5.27 1.10
N SER A 93 11.77 -4.77 1.85
CA SER A 93 11.47 -5.19 3.22
C SER A 93 10.27 -6.13 3.24
N MET A 94 10.31 -7.17 2.41
CA MET A 94 9.16 -8.04 2.12
C MET A 94 8.64 -8.82 3.34
N ASP A 95 9.54 -9.27 4.22
CA ASP A 95 9.14 -10.00 5.42
C ASP A 95 8.40 -9.10 6.41
N ALA A 96 8.77 -7.82 6.50
CA ALA A 96 8.04 -6.83 7.29
C ALA A 96 6.65 -6.56 6.71
N ALA A 97 6.55 -6.39 5.38
CA ALA A 97 5.28 -6.22 4.69
C ALA A 97 4.33 -7.42 4.92
N LEU A 98 4.85 -8.65 4.83
CA LEU A 98 4.07 -9.86 5.08
C LEU A 98 3.58 -9.96 6.53
N ALA A 99 4.42 -9.58 7.51
CA ALA A 99 4.02 -9.55 8.90
C ALA A 99 2.88 -8.56 9.14
N ILE A 100 3.00 -7.34 8.61
CA ILE A 100 1.97 -6.30 8.70
C ILE A 100 0.67 -6.78 8.04
N ALA A 101 0.72 -7.25 6.80
CA ALA A 101 -0.48 -7.67 6.07
C ALA A 101 -1.23 -8.82 6.78
N ARG A 102 -0.50 -9.77 7.41
CA ARG A 102 -1.11 -10.84 8.20
C ARG A 102 -1.77 -10.33 9.47
N GLN A 103 -1.10 -9.46 10.21
CA GLN A 103 -1.65 -8.86 11.42
C GLN A 103 -2.94 -8.08 11.12
N GLU A 104 -2.93 -7.24 10.08
CA GLU A 104 -4.10 -6.47 9.69
C GLU A 104 -5.23 -7.33 9.13
N MET A 105 -4.91 -8.41 8.41
CA MET A 105 -5.90 -9.39 7.97
C MET A 105 -6.66 -10.00 9.16
N ASP A 106 -5.94 -10.38 10.22
CA ASP A 106 -6.55 -10.92 11.43
C ASP A 106 -7.42 -9.87 12.13
N THR A 107 -6.94 -8.62 12.24
CA THR A 107 -7.73 -7.49 12.77
C THR A 107 -9.02 -7.27 11.97
N PHE A 108 -8.94 -7.23 10.64
CA PHE A 108 -10.13 -7.04 9.79
C PHE A 108 -11.10 -8.21 9.89
N LYS A 109 -10.59 -9.43 10.04
CA LYS A 109 -11.40 -10.64 10.22
C LYS A 109 -12.15 -10.62 11.55
N GLU A 110 -11.50 -10.20 12.64
CA GLU A 110 -12.13 -10.02 13.95
C GLU A 110 -13.20 -8.92 13.92
N ALA A 111 -12.96 -7.84 13.17
CA ALA A 111 -13.92 -6.76 12.97
C ALA A 111 -15.04 -7.09 11.96
N GLY A 112 -14.97 -8.21 11.24
CA GLY A 112 -15.90 -8.56 10.16
C GLY A 112 -15.79 -7.65 8.92
N ALA A 113 -14.69 -6.92 8.77
CA ALA A 113 -14.45 -5.95 7.72
C ALA A 113 -13.97 -6.62 6.42
N LYS A 114 -14.94 -7.14 5.64
CA LYS A 114 -14.66 -7.94 4.43
C LYS A 114 -13.83 -7.23 3.36
N ARG A 115 -13.96 -5.90 3.22
CA ARG A 115 -13.13 -5.11 2.29
C ARG A 115 -11.66 -5.12 2.72
N GLY A 116 -11.39 -4.91 4.00
CA GLY A 116 -10.03 -4.94 4.56
C GLY A 116 -9.41 -6.33 4.49
N GLU A 117 -10.19 -7.39 4.77
CA GLU A 117 -9.76 -8.79 4.57
C GLU A 117 -9.31 -9.03 3.12
N GLY A 118 -10.11 -8.60 2.14
CA GLY A 118 -9.81 -8.73 0.71
C GLY A 118 -8.55 -7.96 0.30
N ALA A 119 -8.40 -6.73 0.79
CA ALA A 119 -7.22 -5.91 0.52
C ALA A 119 -5.94 -6.58 1.04
N MET A 120 -5.95 -7.08 2.29
CA MET A 120 -4.78 -7.75 2.86
C MET A 120 -4.46 -9.07 2.16
N LEU A 121 -5.48 -9.84 1.76
CA LEU A 121 -5.27 -11.05 0.97
C LEU A 121 -4.62 -10.75 -0.39
N LEU A 122 -5.05 -9.69 -1.08
CA LEU A 122 -4.44 -9.24 -2.32
C LEU A 122 -2.97 -8.88 -2.10
N SER A 123 -2.68 -8.05 -1.09
CA SER A 123 -1.30 -7.65 -0.79
C SER A 123 -0.40 -8.83 -0.41
N ILE A 124 -0.90 -9.80 0.37
CA ILE A 124 -0.13 -11.04 0.68
C ILE A 124 0.15 -11.82 -0.61
N GLY A 125 -0.82 -11.93 -1.51
CA GLY A 125 -0.64 -12.57 -2.81
C GLY A 125 0.45 -11.91 -3.64
N GLU A 126 0.43 -10.59 -3.76
CA GLU A 126 1.47 -9.82 -4.46
C GLU A 126 2.86 -9.99 -3.83
N LEU A 127 2.93 -9.94 -2.51
CA LEU A 127 4.18 -10.13 -1.77
C LEU A 127 4.74 -11.53 -1.98
N HIS A 128 3.92 -12.57 -1.98
CA HIS A 128 4.38 -13.91 -2.33
C HIS A 128 4.81 -14.02 -3.79
N LEU A 129 4.06 -13.44 -4.74
CA LEU A 129 4.45 -13.47 -6.16
C LEU A 129 5.80 -12.79 -6.42
N ARG A 130 6.12 -11.71 -5.71
CA ARG A 130 7.42 -11.06 -5.81
C ARG A 130 8.51 -11.88 -5.08
N LYS A 131 8.19 -12.51 -3.94
CA LYS A 131 9.13 -13.38 -3.19
C LYS A 131 9.42 -14.72 -3.87
N ASP A 132 8.47 -15.27 -4.64
CA ASP A 132 8.57 -16.49 -5.45
C ASP A 132 9.11 -16.23 -6.88
N LYS A 133 9.40 -14.95 -7.21
CA LYS A 133 10.19 -14.52 -8.37
C LYS A 133 11.72 -14.33 -8.12
N PRO A 134 12.44 -15.10 -7.28
CA PRO A 134 13.90 -15.17 -7.39
C PRO A 134 14.34 -16.03 -8.59
N SER A 135 13.39 -16.59 -9.35
CA SER A 135 13.56 -17.72 -10.26
C SER A 135 13.85 -17.37 -11.73
N GLU A 136 13.58 -16.15 -12.20
CA GLU A 136 14.24 -15.66 -13.43
C GLU A 136 15.75 -15.45 -13.18
N ALA A 137 16.13 -15.06 -11.95
CA ALA A 137 17.51 -14.75 -11.60
C ALA A 137 18.43 -15.99 -11.46
N LEU A 138 17.88 -17.18 -11.20
CA LEU A 138 18.68 -18.41 -11.10
C LEU A 138 18.71 -19.25 -12.39
N GLU A 139 17.74 -19.12 -13.30
CA GLU A 139 17.82 -19.78 -14.62
C GLU A 139 18.77 -19.04 -15.58
N SER A 140 18.86 -17.70 -15.54
CA SER A 140 19.86 -16.97 -16.35
C SER A 140 21.30 -17.08 -15.83
N LEU A 141 21.49 -17.60 -14.60
CA LEU A 141 22.83 -17.88 -14.05
C LEU A 141 23.34 -19.29 -14.43
N ARG A 142 22.57 -20.05 -15.22
CA ARG A 142 22.89 -21.43 -15.64
C ARG A 142 22.85 -21.68 -17.16
N GLN A 143 22.71 -20.64 -17.99
CA GLN A 143 22.96 -20.69 -19.44
C GLN A 143 24.06 -19.71 -19.82
#